data_AF-A0A928DBL0-F1
#
_entry.id   AF-A0A928DBL0-F1
#
_cell.length_a   1.000
_cell.length_b   1.000
_cell.length_c   1.000
_cell.angle_alpha   90.00
_cell.angle_beta   90.00
_cell.angle_gamma   90.00
#
_symmetry.space_group_name_H-M   'P 1'
#
loop_
_entity.id
_entity.type
_entity.pdbx_description
1 polymer ?
#
loop_
_entity_poly.entity_id
_entity_poly.type
_entity_poly.pdbx_seq_one_letter_code
_entity_poly.pdbx_strand_id
1 'polypeptide(L)'
;MARKPQDNPQLDMTPMIDVVFELIIFFVVTIKQEDIFSKLNANRPAPASSAAASEENDTQVKIDIGSGGLVFNGRMMNMKQFDQSMREISKTSKNSMVVI
;
A
#
# COMPACT_ATOMS: atom_id res chain seq x y z
N MET A 1 -34.24 52.17 43.91
CA MET A 1 -33.82 51.65 42.59
C MET A 1 -33.76 50.13 42.68
N ALA A 2 -34.70 49.42 42.04
CA ALA A 2 -34.73 47.96 42.04
C ALA A 2 -33.95 47.42 40.83
N ARG A 3 -33.02 46.49 41.06
CA ARG A 3 -32.19 45.83 40.03
C ARG A 3 -33.06 44.84 39.27
N LYS A 4 -33.18 45.00 37.95
CA LYS A 4 -33.89 44.06 37.07
C LYS A 4 -33.17 42.70 37.07
N PRO A 5 -33.87 41.57 37.22
CA PRO A 5 -33.25 40.25 37.11
C PRO A 5 -32.70 40.06 35.69
N GLN A 6 -31.49 39.52 35.59
CA GLN A 6 -30.90 39.13 34.31
C GLN A 6 -31.66 37.90 33.79
N ASP A 7 -32.45 38.08 32.74
CA ASP A 7 -32.99 36.97 31.97
C ASP A 7 -31.81 36.20 31.37
N ASN A 8 -31.66 34.94 31.77
CA ASN A 8 -30.71 34.02 31.17
C ASN A 8 -31.31 33.58 29.82
N PRO A 9 -30.80 34.04 28.66
CA PRO A 9 -31.38 33.66 27.38
C PRO A 9 -31.24 32.16 27.22
N GLN A 10 -32.36 31.45 27.10
CA GLN A 10 -32.35 30.04 26.76
C GLN A 10 -31.78 29.90 25.35
N LEU A 11 -30.70 29.14 25.23
CA LEU A 11 -30.04 28.92 23.96
C LEU A 11 -30.87 27.94 23.12
N ASP A 12 -31.20 28.33 21.89
CA ASP A 12 -31.87 27.43 20.95
C ASP A 12 -30.91 26.34 20.49
N MET A 13 -31.21 25.09 20.85
CA MET A 13 -30.37 23.92 20.55
C MET A 13 -30.54 23.41 19.11
N THR A 14 -31.67 23.71 18.47
CA THR A 14 -31.98 23.28 17.09
C THR A 14 -30.89 23.67 16.07
N PRO A 15 -30.41 24.93 16.00
CA PRO A 15 -29.32 25.28 15.09
C PRO A 15 -27.98 24.63 15.44
N MET A 16 -27.71 24.33 16.73
CA MET A 16 -26.48 23.65 17.13
C MET A 16 -26.46 22.19 16.66
N ILE A 17 -27.61 21.52 16.73
CA ILE A 17 -27.79 20.16 16.26
C ILE A 17 -27.57 20.07 14.74
N ASP A 18 -28.06 21.06 14.00
CA ASP A 18 -27.92 21.12 12.53
C ASP A 18 -26.44 21.19 12.10
N VAL A 19 -25.65 22.08 12.71
CA VAL A 19 -24.21 22.20 12.45
C VAL A 19 -23.46 20.90 12.77
N VAL A 20 -23.81 20.23 13.88
CA VAL A 20 -23.17 18.95 14.23
C VAL A 20 -23.57 17.85 13.24
N PHE A 21 -24.82 17.81 12.79
CA PHE A 21 -25.26 16.84 11.79
C PHE A 21 -24.58 17.07 10.43
N GLU A 22 -24.44 18.32 9.98
CA GLU A 22 -23.72 18.65 8.75
C GLU A 22 -22.26 18.20 8.84
N LEU A 23 -21.59 18.41 9.98
CA LEU A 23 -20.22 17.95 10.20
C LEU A 23 -20.09 16.42 10.16
N ILE A 24 -21.03 15.68 10.75
CA ILE A 24 -21.02 14.21 10.72
C ILE A 24 -21.19 13.71 9.28
N ILE A 25 -22.15 14.27 8.53
CA ILE A 25 -22.37 13.90 7.12
C ILE A 25 -21.12 14.22 6.30
N PHE A 26 -20.52 15.40 6.49
CA PHE A 26 -19.28 15.78 5.83
C PHE A 26 -18.17 14.76 6.09
N PHE A 27 -17.92 14.36 7.34
CA PHE A 27 -16.91 13.35 7.64
C PHE A 27 -17.22 12.00 7.00
N VAL A 28 -18.44 11.50 7.12
CA VAL A 28 -18.84 10.19 6.55
C VAL A 28 -18.67 10.17 5.04
N VAL A 29 -19.03 11.25 4.33
CA VAL A 29 -18.94 11.32 2.86
C VAL A 29 -17.50 11.56 2.39
N THR A 30 -16.68 12.26 3.17
CA THR A 30 -15.30 12.63 2.78
C THR A 30 -14.24 11.64 3.22
N ILE A 31 -14.54 10.72 4.14
CA ILE A 31 -13.64 9.61 4.48
C ILE A 31 -13.44 8.76 3.22
N LYS A 32 -12.27 8.93 2.59
CA LYS A 32 -11.80 8.02 1.54
C LYS A 32 -10.96 6.94 2.19
N GLN A 33 -11.40 5.69 2.06
CA GLN A 33 -10.57 4.56 2.40
C GLN A 33 -9.44 4.49 1.37
N GLU A 34 -8.20 4.75 1.79
CA GLU A 34 -7.05 4.45 0.94
C GLU A 34 -7.00 2.94 0.73
N ASP A 35 -7.20 2.52 -0.52
CA ASP A 35 -7.10 1.11 -0.88
C ASP A 35 -5.64 0.67 -0.74
N ILE A 36 -5.34 -0.07 0.33
CA ILE A 36 -4.01 -0.61 0.60
C ILE A 36 -3.57 -1.53 -0.56
N PHE A 37 -4.52 -2.16 -1.27
CA PHE A 37 -4.25 -3.00 -2.44
C PHE A 37 -3.88 -2.18 -3.68
N SER A 38 -4.35 -0.93 -3.81
CA SER A 38 -3.94 -0.04 -4.91
C SER A 38 -2.43 0.19 -4.91
N LYS A 39 -1.81 0.27 -3.73
CA LYS A 39 -0.35 0.44 -3.58
C LYS A 39 0.44 -0.82 -3.93
N LEU A 40 -0.17 -2.02 -3.83
CA LEU A 40 0.45 -3.29 -4.21
C LEU A 40 0.33 -3.59 -5.72
N ASN A 41 -0.70 -3.06 -6.39
CA ASN A 41 -0.93 -3.29 -7.82
C ASN A 41 0.04 -2.54 -8.75
N ALA A 42 0.83 -1.60 -8.23
CA ALA A 42 1.71 -0.74 -9.05
C ALA A 42 2.92 -1.45 -9.67
N ASN A 43 3.28 -2.66 -9.22
CA ASN A 43 4.49 -3.36 -9.69
C ASN A 43 4.26 -4.83 -10.03
N ARG A 44 3.03 -5.25 -10.35
CA ARG A 44 2.83 -6.63 -10.84
C ARG A 44 3.25 -6.70 -12.31
N PRO A 45 4.23 -7.53 -12.69
CA PRO A 45 4.51 -7.79 -14.10
C PRO A 45 3.20 -8.21 -14.78
N ALA A 46 2.90 -7.64 -15.95
CA ALA A 46 1.73 -8.04 -16.70
C ALA A 46 1.86 -9.55 -16.99
N PRO A 47 0.80 -10.35 -16.77
CA PRO A 47 0.82 -11.75 -17.16
C PRO A 47 1.13 -11.78 -18.66
N ALA A 48 2.19 -12.49 -19.06
CA ALA A 48 2.53 -12.66 -20.45
C ALA A 48 1.28 -13.19 -21.16
N SER A 49 0.69 -12.37 -22.04
CA SER A 49 -0.42 -12.80 -22.88
C SER A 49 0.10 -13.99 -23.67
N SER A 50 -0.50 -15.15 -23.43
CA SER A 50 -0.17 -16.41 -24.08
C SER A 50 -0.10 -16.24 -25.60
N ALA A 51 1.12 -16.21 -26.17
CA ALA A 51 1.46 -16.69 -27.52
C ALA A 51 2.88 -16.26 -27.88
N ALA A 52 3.87 -17.00 -27.40
CA ALA A 52 5.01 -17.45 -28.20
C ALA A 52 5.90 -18.27 -27.28
N ALA A 53 6.02 -19.55 -27.59
CA ALA A 53 7.18 -20.32 -27.19
C ALA A 53 8.41 -19.61 -27.78
N SER A 54 9.12 -18.87 -26.94
CA SER A 54 10.53 -18.58 -27.16
C SER A 54 11.26 -19.13 -25.95
N GLU A 55 11.94 -20.25 -26.17
CA GLU A 55 12.99 -20.77 -25.30
C GLU A 55 14.17 -19.80 -25.26
N GLU A 56 13.96 -18.61 -24.72
CA GLU A 56 15.02 -17.71 -24.32
C GLU A 56 14.94 -17.57 -22.82
N ASN A 57 15.68 -18.45 -22.14
CA ASN A 57 16.08 -18.40 -20.74
C ASN A 57 15.56 -17.18 -19.96
N ASP A 58 14.27 -17.14 -19.65
CA ASP A 58 13.74 -16.15 -18.73
C ASP A 58 14.17 -16.63 -17.36
N THR A 59 15.37 -16.18 -16.95
CA THR A 59 15.95 -16.48 -15.65
C THR A 59 15.03 -15.86 -14.61
N GLN A 60 13.96 -16.57 -14.24
CA GLN A 60 13.04 -16.14 -13.20
C GLN A 60 13.81 -16.16 -11.87
N VAL A 61 13.93 -14.99 -11.26
CA VAL A 61 14.61 -14.83 -9.98
C VAL A 61 13.55 -14.71 -8.90
N LYS A 62 13.48 -15.70 -8.01
CA LYS A 62 12.58 -15.69 -6.84
C LYS A 62 13.34 -15.34 -5.57
N ILE A 63 12.88 -14.31 -4.87
CA ILE A 63 13.45 -13.84 -3.60
C ILE A 63 12.34 -13.91 -2.55
N ASP A 64 12.51 -14.71 -1.51
CA ASP A 64 11.61 -14.72 -0.36
C ASP A 64 12.30 -14.00 0.82
N ILE A 65 11.64 -12.98 1.38
CA ILE A 65 12.15 -12.19 2.51
C ILE A 65 11.21 -12.40 3.71
N GLY A 66 11.75 -12.91 4.82
CA GLY A 66 10.99 -13.10 6.05
C GLY A 66 11.81 -12.88 7.31
N SER A 67 11.19 -13.08 8.46
CA SER A 67 11.86 -12.98 9.77
C SER A 67 13.03 -13.97 9.92
N GLY A 68 13.04 -15.05 9.14
CA GLY A 68 14.11 -16.05 9.09
C GLY A 68 15.28 -15.73 8.14
N GLY A 69 15.28 -14.57 7.46
CA GLY A 69 16.34 -14.16 6.54
C GLY A 69 15.93 -14.16 5.07
N LEU A 70 16.93 -14.01 4.18
CA LEU A 70 16.75 -13.97 2.73
C LEU A 70 16.91 -15.37 2.14
N VAL A 71 15.91 -15.78 1.35
CA VAL A 71 15.93 -17.03 0.59
C VAL A 71 15.90 -16.70 -0.90
N PHE A 72 16.91 -17.19 -1.61
CA PHE A 72 17.06 -16.98 -3.04
C PHE A 72 16.91 -18.33 -3.75
N ASN A 73 15.91 -18.46 -4.63
CA ASN A 73 15.58 -19.71 -5.32
C ASN A 73 15.52 -20.93 -4.38
N GLY A 74 14.91 -20.76 -3.20
CA GLY A 74 14.77 -21.82 -2.19
C GLY A 74 16.00 -22.10 -1.32
N ARG A 75 17.11 -21.37 -1.53
CA ARG A 75 18.32 -21.47 -0.70
C ARG A 75 18.43 -20.27 0.21
N MET A 76 18.63 -20.52 1.50
CA MET A 76 18.93 -19.46 2.46
C MET A 76 20.34 -18.93 2.19
N MET A 77 20.46 -17.63 1.96
CA MET A 77 21.72 -16.99 1.60
C MET A 77 21.94 -15.76 2.46
N ASN A 78 23.20 -15.50 2.80
CA ASN A 78 23.57 -14.25 3.45
C ASN A 78 23.79 -13.14 2.39
N MET A 79 23.77 -11.89 2.83
CA MET A 79 23.75 -10.73 1.92
C MET A 79 24.91 -10.70 0.93
N LYS A 80 26.11 -11.12 1.37
CA LYS A 80 27.31 -11.19 0.51
C LYS A 80 27.17 -12.22 -0.60
N GLN A 81 26.62 -13.39 -0.29
CA GLN A 81 26.38 -14.46 -1.27
C GLN A 81 25.29 -14.05 -2.26
N PHE A 82 24.22 -13.40 -1.77
CA PHE A 82 23.16 -12.88 -2.61
C PHE A 82 23.68 -11.83 -3.62
N ASP A 83 24.47 -10.86 -3.15
CA ASP A 83 25.07 -9.83 -4.02
C ASP A 83 25.95 -10.45 -5.13
N GLN A 84 26.70 -11.51 -4.80
CA GLN A 84 27.53 -12.20 -5.77
C GLN A 84 26.69 -12.95 -6.81
N SER A 85 25.69 -13.72 -6.37
CA SER A 85 24.79 -14.45 -7.27
C SER A 85 23.98 -13.52 -8.18
N MET A 86 23.52 -12.38 -7.66
CA MET A 86 22.80 -11.38 -8.46
C MET A 86 23.71 -10.74 -9.52
N ARG A 87 24.98 -10.47 -9.17
CA ARG A 87 25.99 -9.97 -10.13
C ARG A 87 26.28 -10.99 -11.24
N GLU A 88 26.36 -12.27 -10.91
CA GLU A 88 26.55 -13.33 -11.91
C GLU A 88 25.36 -13.43 -12.87
N ILE A 89 24.13 -13.39 -12.35
CA ILE A 89 22.92 -13.45 -13.18
C ILE A 89 22.79 -12.22 -14.08
N SER A 90 23.10 -11.02 -13.56
CA SER A 90 23.06 -9.77 -14.34
C SER A 90 24.02 -9.73 -15.52
N LYS A 91 25.09 -10.57 -15.50
CA LYS A 91 26.03 -10.70 -16.62
C LYS A 91 25.49 -11.62 -17.71
N THR A 92 24.71 -12.63 -17.33
CA THR A 92 24.17 -13.64 -18.26
C THR A 92 22.87 -13.17 -18.90
N SER A 93 21.96 -12.58 -18.12
CA SER A 93 20.66 -12.12 -18.59
C SER A 93 20.40 -10.69 -18.13
N LYS A 94 20.31 -9.76 -19.09
CA LYS A 94 19.94 -8.36 -18.82
C LYS A 94 18.44 -8.17 -18.62
N ASN A 95 17.62 -9.14 -19.05
CA ASN A 95 16.16 -9.09 -18.99
C ASN A 95 15.68 -10.30 -18.17
N SER A 96 15.64 -10.15 -16.85
CA SER A 96 15.19 -11.21 -15.94
C SER A 96 13.99 -10.72 -15.14
N MET A 97 12.94 -11.54 -15.09
CA MET A 97 11.80 -11.30 -14.22
C MET A 97 12.19 -11.56 -12.76
N VAL A 98 12.11 -10.52 -11.93
CA VAL A 98 12.34 -10.63 -10.48
C VAL A 98 11.01 -10.64 -9.75
N VAL A 99 10.80 -11.64 -8.91
CA VAL A 99 9.63 -11.78 -8.04
C VAL A 99 10.10 -11.80 -6.59
N ILE A 100 9.53 -10.92 -5.77
CA ILE A 100 9.82 -10.73 -4.34
C ILE A 100 8.56 -11.05 -3.52
#